data_AF-A0AAV9E3D7-F1
#
_entry.id   AF-A0AAV9E3D7-F1
#
_cell.length_a   1.000
_cell.length_b   1.000
_cell.length_c   1.000
_cell.angle_alpha   90.00
_cell.angle_beta   90.00
_cell.angle_gamma   90.00
#
_symmetry.space_group_name_H-M   'P 1'
#
loop_
_entity.id
_entity.type
_entity.pdbx_description
1 polymer ?
#
loop_
_entity_poly.entity_id
_entity_poly.type
_entity_poly.pdbx_seq_one_letter_code
_entity_poly.pdbx_strand_id
1 'polypeptide(L)'
;MQIPGLNTLGISLARLDFAPYGLVPPHTHPRATEILTVIEGTLHVGFVTSNTQNRLIFKVLNAGDVFVFPVGLIHFQFNPDMHKDAVAISGLSSQNPGLNIIADQVFGSDPKIDPGLLAKAFQVDGSLIDYLQKQF
;
A
#
# COMPACT_ATOMS: atom_id res chain seq x y z
N MET A 1 11.50 10.68 2.85
CA MET A 1 12.39 11.80 2.47
C MET A 1 11.53 13.04 2.30
N GLN A 2 11.95 14.20 2.78
CA GLN A 2 11.25 15.48 2.51
C GLN A 2 12.12 16.31 1.58
N ILE A 3 11.58 16.70 0.43
CA ILE A 3 12.29 17.46 -0.61
C ILE A 3 11.53 18.77 -0.86
N PRO A 4 11.83 19.86 -0.14
CA PRO A 4 11.05 21.10 -0.22
C PRO A 4 10.97 21.70 -1.63
N GLY A 5 11.99 21.50 -2.46
CA GLY A 5 12.04 21.97 -3.85
C GLY A 5 11.02 21.32 -4.79
N LEU A 6 10.28 20.29 -4.34
CA LEU A 6 9.20 19.69 -5.12
C LEU A 6 7.87 20.44 -5.01
N ASN A 7 7.78 21.46 -4.16
CA ASN A 7 6.58 22.28 -4.08
C ASN A 7 6.25 22.86 -5.45
N THR A 8 4.96 22.84 -5.82
CA THR A 8 4.40 23.26 -7.12
C THR A 8 4.80 22.41 -8.32
N LEU A 9 5.67 21.40 -8.19
CA LEU A 9 6.12 20.56 -9.30
C LEU A 9 5.24 19.32 -9.54
N GLY A 10 4.29 19.04 -8.64
CA GLY A 10 3.33 17.95 -8.82
C GLY A 10 3.95 16.55 -8.75
N ILE A 11 5.11 16.39 -8.13
CA ILE A 11 5.78 15.09 -7.98
C ILE A 11 6.33 14.90 -6.57
N SER A 12 6.51 13.64 -6.17
CA SER A 12 7.21 13.26 -4.94
C SER A 12 7.99 11.96 -5.14
N LEU A 13 8.88 11.65 -4.18
CA LEU A 13 9.73 10.47 -4.21
C LEU A 13 9.73 9.80 -2.83
N ALA A 14 9.64 8.47 -2.82
CA ALA A 14 9.84 7.64 -1.65
C ALA A 14 10.94 6.61 -1.91
N ARG A 15 11.75 6.33 -0.90
CA ARG A 15 12.61 5.15 -0.85
C ARG A 15 11.97 4.19 0.14
N LEU A 16 11.93 2.91 -0.25
CA LEU A 16 11.40 1.83 0.56
C LEU A 16 12.51 0.80 0.76
N ASP A 17 12.75 0.44 2.02
CA ASP A 17 13.69 -0.59 2.43
C ASP A 17 12.88 -1.69 3.12
N PHE A 18 12.95 -2.91 2.60
CA PHE A 18 12.21 -4.06 3.05
C PHE A 18 13.17 -5.06 3.69
N ALA A 19 13.00 -5.32 5.00
CA ALA A 19 13.63 -6.44 5.67
C ALA A 19 13.21 -7.78 5.03
N PRO A 20 13.82 -8.93 5.38
CA PRO A 20 13.32 -10.22 4.92
C PRO A 20 11.88 -10.41 5.40
N TYR A 21 10.99 -10.88 4.51
CA TYR A 21 9.55 -10.93 4.75
C TYR A 21 8.86 -9.57 5.05
N GLY A 22 9.52 -8.45 4.75
CA GLY A 22 8.97 -7.11 4.90
C GLY A 22 7.75 -6.89 4.01
N LEU A 23 6.72 -6.24 4.55
CA LEU A 23 5.45 -5.94 3.88
C LEU A 23 5.14 -4.46 3.98
N VAL A 24 4.83 -3.84 2.84
CA VAL A 24 3.99 -2.65 2.80
C VAL A 24 2.56 -3.16 2.55
N PRO A 25 1.68 -3.08 3.57
CA PRO A 25 0.36 -3.72 3.53
C PRO A 25 -0.54 -3.09 2.47
N PRO A 26 -1.71 -3.69 2.16
CA PRO A 26 -2.68 -3.11 1.25
C PRO A 26 -2.97 -1.64 1.60
N HIS A 27 -2.71 -0.76 0.65
CA HIS A 27 -2.88 0.69 0.80
C HIS A 27 -3.26 1.34 -0.53
N THR A 28 -3.57 2.63 -0.48
CA THR A 28 -3.77 3.43 -1.68
C THR A 28 -3.25 4.86 -1.53
N HIS A 29 -2.96 5.48 -2.68
CA HIS A 29 -2.64 6.89 -2.81
C HIS A 29 -3.84 7.62 -3.42
N PRO A 30 -4.62 8.39 -2.63
CA PRO A 30 -5.84 9.02 -3.12
C PRO A 30 -5.57 10.14 -4.14
N ARG A 31 -4.34 10.64 -4.23
CA ARG A 31 -3.98 11.80 -5.06
C ARG A 31 -2.83 11.56 -6.03
N ALA A 32 -2.37 10.32 -6.21
CA ALA A 32 -1.27 10.04 -7.13
C ALA A 32 -1.30 8.60 -7.68
N THR A 33 -0.91 8.47 -8.94
CA THR A 33 -0.32 7.23 -9.49
C THR A 33 1.11 7.11 -8.97
N GLU A 34 1.52 5.88 -8.65
CA GLU A 34 2.88 5.52 -8.25
C GLU A 34 3.57 4.71 -9.35
N ILE A 35 4.85 4.98 -9.59
CA ILE A 35 5.75 4.12 -10.34
C ILE A 35 6.88 3.66 -9.42
N LEU A 36 7.05 2.35 -9.28
CA LEU A 36 8.05 1.74 -8.41
C LEU A 36 9.11 1.03 -9.25
N THR A 37 10.38 1.30 -8.93
CA THR A 37 11.55 0.63 -9.51
C THR A 37 12.30 -0.11 -8.40
N VAL A 38 12.56 -1.41 -8.60
CA VAL A 38 13.37 -2.18 -7.66
C VAL A 38 14.85 -1.86 -7.92
N ILE A 39 15.56 -1.48 -6.87
CA ILE A 39 16.99 -1.19 -6.92
C ILE A 39 17.80 -2.42 -6.49
N GLU A 40 17.33 -3.11 -5.45
CA GLU A 40 17.99 -4.30 -4.91
C GLU A 40 16.95 -5.35 -4.49
N GLY A 41 17.32 -6.63 -4.57
CA GLY A 41 16.47 -7.74 -4.14
C GLY A 41 15.31 -8.04 -5.08
N THR A 42 14.27 -8.64 -4.51
CA THR A 42 13.06 -9.10 -5.22
C THR A 42 11.83 -8.61 -4.46
N LEU A 43 10.81 -8.14 -5.18
CA LEU A 43 9.52 -7.76 -4.61
C LEU A 43 8.37 -8.46 -5.34
N HIS A 44 7.46 -9.02 -4.54
CA HIS A 44 6.11 -9.38 -4.98
C HIS A 44 5.23 -8.14 -4.87
N VAL A 45 4.70 -7.67 -6.00
CA VAL A 45 3.84 -6.49 -6.05
C VAL A 45 2.54 -6.79 -6.74
N GLY A 46 1.49 -6.04 -6.39
CA GLY A 46 0.25 -6.07 -7.16
C GLY A 46 -0.75 -5.02 -6.75
N PHE A 47 -1.71 -4.76 -7.63
CA PHE A 47 -2.89 -3.95 -7.36
C PHE A 47 -4.17 -4.67 -7.76
N VAL A 48 -5.28 -4.28 -7.15
CA VAL A 48 -6.61 -4.81 -7.47
C VAL A 48 -7.37 -3.79 -8.30
N THR A 49 -7.92 -4.20 -9.44
CA THR A 49 -8.76 -3.33 -10.29
C THR A 49 -10.05 -2.96 -9.58
N SER A 50 -10.69 -1.87 -10.01
CA SER A 50 -11.96 -1.42 -9.45
C SER A 50 -13.10 -2.41 -9.72
N ASN A 51 -14.20 -2.23 -8.97
CA ASN A 51 -15.45 -2.96 -9.18
C ASN A 51 -15.94 -2.87 -10.64
N THR A 52 -16.59 -3.91 -11.17
CA THR A 52 -17.01 -5.16 -10.50
C THR A 52 -15.99 -6.31 -10.60
N GLN A 53 -14.87 -6.11 -11.30
CA GLN A 53 -13.95 -7.21 -11.59
C GLN A 53 -13.10 -7.60 -10.38
N ASN A 54 -12.64 -6.62 -9.60
CA ASN A 54 -11.76 -6.85 -8.44
C ASN A 54 -10.58 -7.76 -8.78
N ARG A 55 -10.00 -7.56 -9.97
CA ARG A 55 -8.97 -8.46 -10.52
C ARG A 55 -7.61 -8.05 -9.97
N LEU A 56 -6.87 -9.02 -9.42
CA LEU A 56 -5.47 -8.84 -9.07
C LEU A 56 -4.60 -8.77 -10.33
N ILE A 57 -3.83 -7.70 -10.46
CA ILE A 57 -2.69 -7.58 -11.37
C ILE A 57 -1.43 -7.73 -10.53
N PHE A 58 -0.67 -8.79 -10.78
CA PHE A 58 0.46 -9.20 -9.95
C PHE A 58 1.73 -9.38 -10.77
N LYS A 59 2.87 -9.07 -10.17
CA LYS A 59 4.19 -9.32 -10.75
C LYS A 59 5.25 -9.55 -9.66
N VAL A 60 6.19 -10.44 -9.97
CA VAL A 60 7.47 -10.54 -9.27
C VAL A 60 8.46 -9.63 -9.98
N LEU A 61 9.02 -8.67 -9.27
CA LEU A 61 10.02 -7.72 -9.73
C LEU A 61 11.38 -8.07 -9.14
N ASN A 62 12.43 -7.99 -9.94
CA ASN A 62 13.82 -8.04 -9.51
C ASN A 62 14.49 -6.68 -9.72
N ALA A 63 15.72 -6.51 -9.23
CA ALA A 63 16.50 -5.30 -9.48
C ALA A 63 16.48 -4.87 -10.95
N GLY A 64 16.11 -3.61 -11.20
CA GLY A 64 15.93 -3.01 -12.52
C GLY A 64 14.50 -3.08 -13.08
N ASP A 65 13.64 -3.96 -12.56
CA ASP A 65 12.25 -4.05 -12.98
C ASP A 65 11.41 -2.89 -12.44
N VAL A 66 10.37 -2.52 -13.19
CA VAL A 66 9.48 -1.39 -12.91
C VAL A 66 8.02 -1.86 -12.92
N PHE A 67 7.20 -1.26 -12.06
CA PHE A 67 5.76 -1.49 -12.02
C PHE A 67 5.00 -0.20 -11.69
N VAL A 68 3.77 -0.08 -12.19
CA VAL A 68 2.93 1.12 -12.01
C VAL A 68 1.65 0.74 -11.26
N PHE A 69 1.34 1.52 -10.24
CA PHE A 69 0.10 1.42 -9.46
C PHE A 69 -0.81 2.62 -9.81
N PRO A 70 -1.95 2.41 -10.49
CA PRO A 70 -2.86 3.50 -10.83
C PRO A 70 -3.43 4.20 -9.60
N VAL A 71 -3.65 5.52 -9.71
CA VAL A 71 -4.21 6.36 -8.65
C VAL A 71 -5.47 5.75 -8.01
N GLY A 72 -5.53 5.76 -6.68
CA GLY A 72 -6.70 5.31 -5.92
C GLY A 72 -6.94 3.81 -5.88
N LEU A 73 -6.14 2.98 -6.57
CA LEU A 73 -6.28 1.52 -6.47
C LEU A 73 -5.54 0.96 -5.25
N ILE A 74 -6.11 -0.09 -4.66
CA ILE A 74 -5.50 -0.82 -3.55
C ILE A 74 -4.34 -1.64 -4.10
N HIS A 75 -3.17 -1.49 -3.50
CA HIS A 75 -1.96 -2.20 -3.89
C HIS A 75 -1.05 -2.51 -2.70
N PHE A 76 -0.04 -3.35 -2.93
CA PHE A 76 0.90 -3.83 -1.90
C PHE A 76 2.27 -4.15 -2.51
N GLN A 77 3.26 -4.23 -1.63
CA GLN A 77 4.61 -4.70 -1.94
C GLN A 77 5.10 -5.62 -0.82
N PHE A 78 5.69 -6.74 -1.18
CA PHE A 78 6.16 -7.74 -0.24
C PHE A 78 7.52 -8.27 -0.66
N ASN A 79 8.49 -8.31 0.26
CA ASN A 79 9.74 -9.00 0.05
C ASN A 79 9.57 -10.48 0.41
N PRO A 80 9.60 -11.42 -0.56
CA PRO A 80 9.43 -12.83 -0.29
C PRO A 80 10.72 -13.52 0.20
N ASP A 81 11.86 -12.83 0.16
CA ASP A 81 13.15 -13.42 0.56
C ASP A 81 13.22 -13.56 2.08
N MET A 82 13.74 -14.69 2.54
CA MET A 82 13.83 -15.05 3.97
C MET A 82 15.06 -14.48 4.66
N HIS A 83 16.06 -14.04 3.89
CA HIS A 83 17.39 -13.76 4.39
C HIS A 83 17.96 -12.44 3.87
N LYS A 84 17.41 -11.90 2.78
CA LYS A 84 17.92 -10.68 2.15
C LYS A 84 16.89 -9.57 2.17
N ASP A 85 17.41 -8.37 2.34
CA ASP A 85 16.64 -7.15 2.19
C ASP A 85 16.35 -6.86 0.71
N ALA A 86 15.34 -6.04 0.47
CA ALA A 86 15.04 -5.46 -0.84
C ALA A 86 14.91 -3.95 -0.73
N VAL A 87 15.31 -3.24 -1.78
CA VAL A 87 15.24 -1.77 -1.83
C VAL A 87 14.52 -1.35 -3.10
N ALA A 88 13.60 -0.41 -2.97
CA ALA A 88 12.88 0.18 -4.09
C ALA A 88 12.80 1.71 -3.99
N ILE A 89 12.62 2.35 -5.13
CA ILE A 89 12.34 3.78 -5.23
C ILE A 89 10.99 3.94 -5.93
N SER A 90 10.11 4.73 -5.32
CA SER A 90 8.80 5.07 -5.86
C SER A 90 8.73 6.55 -6.21
N GLY A 91 8.39 6.85 -7.46
CA GLY A 91 7.99 8.18 -7.91
C GLY A 91 6.48 8.30 -7.90
N LEU A 92 5.96 9.43 -7.41
CA LEU A 92 4.52 9.66 -7.35
C LEU A 92 4.15 10.95 -8.09
N SER A 93 3.05 10.89 -8.81
CA SER A 93 2.49 11.98 -9.63
C SER A 93 1.76 13.06 -8.82
N SER A 94 2.19 13.30 -7.58
CA SER A 94 1.74 14.42 -6.76
C SER A 94 2.81 14.80 -5.76
N GLN A 95 2.92 16.09 -5.46
CA GLN A 95 3.74 16.60 -4.35
C GLN A 95 3.22 16.16 -2.98
N ASN A 96 1.94 15.77 -2.91
CA ASN A 96 1.30 15.23 -1.71
C ASN A 96 0.35 14.08 -2.11
N PRO A 97 0.86 12.85 -2.30
CA PRO A 97 0.07 11.71 -2.76
C PRO A 97 -0.99 11.26 -1.75
N GLY A 98 -0.71 11.45 -0.45
CA GLY A 98 -1.48 10.85 0.65
C GLY A 98 -1.23 9.35 0.74
N LEU A 99 -1.48 8.76 1.91
CA LEU A 99 -1.31 7.33 2.13
C LEU A 99 -2.47 6.83 2.98
N ASN A 100 -3.24 5.89 2.46
CA ASN A 100 -4.32 5.25 3.18
C ASN A 100 -4.00 3.76 3.30
N ILE A 101 -3.44 3.34 4.43
CA ILE A 101 -3.30 1.92 4.76
C ILE A 101 -4.69 1.40 5.09
N ILE A 102 -5.16 0.39 4.34
CA ILE A 102 -6.57 0.00 4.37
C ILE A 102 -6.99 -0.50 5.75
N ALA A 103 -6.17 -1.35 6.36
CA ALA A 103 -6.48 -1.92 7.66
C ALA A 103 -6.50 -0.84 8.76
N ASP A 104 -5.52 0.07 8.79
CA ASP A 104 -5.47 1.18 9.75
C ASP A 104 -6.70 2.08 9.64
N GLN A 105 -7.14 2.42 8.42
CA GLN A 105 -8.31 3.27 8.23
C GLN A 105 -9.62 2.58 8.66
N VAL A 106 -9.75 1.28 8.36
CA VAL A 106 -10.98 0.52 8.65
C VAL A 106 -11.05 0.12 10.12
N PHE A 107 -9.96 -0.37 10.71
CA PHE A 107 -9.93 -0.96 12.05
C PHE A 107 -9.25 -0.09 13.12
N GLY A 108 -8.37 0.83 12.74
CA GLY A 108 -7.60 1.68 13.66
C GLY A 108 -7.98 3.17 13.63
N SER A 109 -9.12 3.53 13.04
CA SER A 109 -9.60 4.91 13.01
C SER A 109 -9.95 5.44 14.41
N ASP A 110 -9.79 6.76 14.59
CA ASP A 110 -10.20 7.48 15.79
C ASP A 110 -11.10 8.67 15.44
N PRO A 111 -12.39 8.68 15.86
CA PRO A 111 -13.07 7.61 16.58
C PRO A 111 -13.25 6.34 15.73
N LYS A 112 -13.35 5.19 16.39
CA LYS A 112 -13.54 3.89 15.73
C LYS A 112 -14.85 3.87 14.93
N ILE A 113 -14.82 3.23 13.77
CA ILE A 113 -16.04 2.87 13.04
C ILE A 113 -16.86 1.90 13.92
N ASP A 114 -18.18 2.08 13.95
CA ASP A 114 -19.09 1.22 14.69
C ASP A 114 -18.84 -0.28 14.38
N PRO A 115 -18.58 -1.12 15.39
CA PRO A 115 -18.31 -2.54 15.16
C PRO A 115 -19.47 -3.28 14.49
N GLY A 116 -20.72 -2.90 14.77
CA GLY A 116 -21.90 -3.49 14.15
C GLY A 116 -22.02 -3.18 12.66
N LEU A 117 -21.67 -1.95 12.26
CA LEU A 117 -21.57 -1.53 10.87
C LEU A 117 -20.50 -2.34 10.13
N LEU A 118 -19.30 -2.47 10.70
CA LEU A 118 -18.24 -3.27 10.09
C LEU A 118 -18.59 -4.77 10.05
N ALA A 119 -19.23 -5.31 11.09
CA ALA A 119 -19.67 -6.70 11.11
C ALA A 119 -20.63 -6.98 9.94
N LYS A 120 -21.58 -6.07 9.72
CA LYS A 120 -22.50 -6.15 8.57
C LYS A 120 -21.78 -5.98 7.23
N ALA A 121 -20.83 -5.06 7.13
CA ALA A 121 -20.09 -4.79 5.88
C ALA A 121 -19.17 -5.95 5.48
N PHE A 122 -18.48 -6.56 6.45
CA PHE A 122 -17.56 -7.66 6.26
C PHE A 122 -18.25 -9.04 6.32
N GLN A 123 -19.54 -9.09 6.67
CA GLN A 123 -20.33 -10.33 6.78
C GLN A 123 -19.76 -11.32 7.79
N VAL A 124 -19.36 -10.79 8.96
CA VAL A 124 -18.74 -11.53 10.05
C VAL A 124 -19.37 -11.15 11.39
N ASP A 125 -19.06 -11.91 12.43
CA ASP A 125 -19.51 -11.60 13.79
C ASP A 125 -18.81 -10.36 14.37
N GLY A 126 -19.53 -9.63 15.23
CA GLY A 126 -18.99 -8.44 15.91
C GLY A 126 -17.75 -8.72 16.75
N SER A 127 -17.63 -9.92 17.34
CA SER A 127 -16.44 -10.32 18.11
C SER A 127 -15.17 -10.37 17.27
N LEU A 128 -15.27 -10.73 15.99
CA LEU A 128 -14.14 -10.70 15.07
C LEU A 128 -13.73 -9.26 14.75
N ILE A 129 -14.70 -8.37 14.55
CA ILE A 129 -14.41 -6.94 14.34
C ILE A 129 -13.76 -6.32 15.57
N ASP A 130 -14.29 -6.58 16.76
CA ASP A 130 -13.71 -6.11 18.02
C ASP A 130 -12.28 -6.61 18.21
N TYR A 131 -12.00 -7.85 17.79
CA TYR A 131 -10.65 -8.40 17.78
C TYR A 131 -9.74 -7.64 16.81
N LEU A 132 -10.18 -7.42 15.56
CA LEU A 132 -9.43 -6.70 14.54
C LEU A 132 -9.14 -5.26 14.99
N GLN A 133 -10.13 -4.53 15.49
CA GLN A 133 -9.97 -3.17 16.02
C GLN A 133 -9.10 -3.05 17.28
N LYS A 134 -8.65 -4.16 17.87
CA LYS A 134 -7.65 -4.16 18.95
C LYS A 134 -6.22 -4.41 18.44
N GLN A 135 -6.07 -4.92 17.22
CA GLN A 135 -4.77 -5.13 16.60
C GLN A 135 -4.20 -3.85 15.97
N PHE A 136 -5.06 -2.85 15.75
CA PHE A 136 -4.77 -1.52 15.19
C PHE A 136 -5.15 -0.45 16.22
#